data_AF-A0A535X4C0-F1
#
_entry.id   AF-A0A535X4C0-F1
#
_cell.length_a   1.000
_cell.length_b   1.000
_cell.length_c   1.000
_cell.angle_alpha   90.00
_cell.angle_beta   90.00
_cell.angle_gamma   90.00
#
_symmetry.space_group_name_H-M   'P 1'
#
loop_
_entity.id
_entity.type
_entity.pdbx_description
1 polymer ?
#
loop_
_entity_poly.entity_id
_entity_poly.type
_entity_poly.pdbx_seq_one_letter_code
_entity_poly.pdbx_strand_id
1 'polypeptide(L)'
;AQVPVISAGDGPGHHPTQALLDLYTINKELGRLDHLRIGLAGDLRNGRTARSLAVLLARFEGNELVLIAPPVLRMGEDVLHSVRAQLPLQEATDLADVAPTLDVLYQTRIQAERFESAEEYERYRGVYVVDAELMRRLPEHAILMHPLPRAGEIDPSVDTDPRAAYFRQARNALWVRMAVLDWAMAG
;
A
#
# COMPACT_ATOMS: atom_id res chain seq x y z
N ALA A 1 -19.87 22.52 -8.77
CA ALA A 1 -19.91 22.01 -10.17
C ALA A 1 -21.22 21.24 -10.35
N GLN A 2 -21.89 21.35 -11.51
CA GLN A 2 -23.14 20.61 -11.80
C GLN A 2 -22.89 19.20 -12.37
N VAL A 3 -21.63 18.90 -12.76
CA VAL A 3 -21.18 17.59 -13.22
C VAL A 3 -20.17 17.04 -12.20
N PRO A 4 -20.37 15.83 -11.65
CA PRO A 4 -19.41 15.18 -10.75
C PRO A 4 -18.06 14.95 -11.43
N VAL A 5 -16.96 15.25 -10.73
CA VAL A 5 -15.60 14.98 -11.19
C VAL A 5 -14.97 13.98 -10.23
N ILE A 6 -14.56 12.82 -10.76
CA ILE A 6 -13.88 11.77 -10.00
C ILE A 6 -12.39 11.83 -10.32
N SER A 7 -11.56 12.09 -9.32
CA SER A 7 -10.11 12.09 -9.50
C SER A 7 -9.59 10.66 -9.74
N ALA A 8 -8.90 10.47 -10.86
CA ALA A 8 -8.09 9.28 -11.14
C ALA A 8 -6.64 9.40 -10.62
N GLY A 9 -6.36 10.45 -9.85
CA GLY A 9 -5.03 10.78 -9.31
C GLY A 9 -4.60 12.21 -9.67
N ASP A 10 -4.15 12.99 -8.69
CA ASP A 10 -3.69 14.37 -8.87
C ASP A 10 -2.16 14.51 -8.66
N GLY A 11 -1.39 13.89 -9.55
CA GLY A 11 0.07 13.97 -9.51
C GLY A 11 0.65 13.30 -8.24
N PRO A 12 1.38 14.02 -7.36
CA PRO A 12 1.94 13.47 -6.13
C PRO A 12 0.96 13.40 -4.95
N GLY A 13 -0.28 13.90 -5.11
CA GLY A 13 -1.26 14.00 -4.02
C GLY A 13 -1.93 12.68 -3.67
N HIS A 14 -3.20 12.55 -4.05
CA HIS A 14 -4.10 11.45 -3.70
C HIS A 14 -4.48 10.60 -4.92
N HIS A 15 -4.90 9.37 -4.65
CA HIS A 15 -5.47 8.47 -5.65
C HIS A 15 -6.71 7.78 -5.07
N PRO A 16 -7.85 8.49 -4.99
CA PRO A 16 -8.98 8.05 -4.17
C PRO A 16 -9.61 6.74 -4.66
N THR A 17 -9.75 6.56 -5.98
CA THR A 17 -10.29 5.31 -6.55
C THR A 17 -9.36 4.12 -6.36
N GLN A 18 -8.05 4.34 -6.26
CA GLN A 18 -7.10 3.29 -5.89
C GLN A 18 -7.24 2.94 -4.41
N ALA A 19 -7.28 3.94 -3.52
CA ALA A 19 -7.45 3.65 -2.10
C ALA A 19 -8.77 2.89 -1.80
N LEU A 20 -9.86 3.21 -2.52
CA LEU A 20 -11.12 2.46 -2.42
C LEU A 20 -10.99 1.00 -2.87
N LEU A 21 -10.27 0.74 -3.97
CA LEU A 21 -10.09 -0.63 -4.44
C LEU A 21 -9.14 -1.44 -3.56
N ASP A 22 -8.17 -0.76 -2.93
CA ASP A 22 -7.28 -1.36 -1.96
C ASP A 22 -8.07 -1.78 -0.72
N LEU A 23 -8.89 -0.89 -0.15
CA LEU A 23 -9.80 -1.23 0.96
C LEU A 23 -10.74 -2.39 0.59
N TYR A 24 -11.38 -2.32 -0.58
CA TYR A 24 -12.26 -3.40 -1.02
C TYR A 24 -11.52 -4.74 -1.10
N THR A 25 -10.26 -4.73 -1.56
CA THR A 25 -9.43 -5.93 -1.62
C THR A 25 -9.10 -6.45 -0.23
N ILE A 26 -8.67 -5.60 0.70
CA ILE A 26 -8.41 -6.01 2.10
C ILE A 26 -9.65 -6.65 2.70
N ASN A 27 -10.82 -6.00 2.59
CA ASN A 27 -12.08 -6.52 3.11
C ASN A 27 -12.47 -7.86 2.46
N LYS A 28 -12.27 -8.01 1.16
CA LYS A 28 -12.62 -9.23 0.43
C LYS A 28 -11.73 -10.41 0.80
N GLU A 29 -10.46 -10.18 1.06
CA GLU A 29 -9.50 -11.22 1.39
C GLU A 29 -9.52 -11.58 2.89
N LEU A 30 -9.69 -10.60 3.78
CA LEU A 30 -9.61 -10.78 5.24
C LEU A 30 -10.97 -10.75 5.96
N GLY A 31 -12.05 -10.37 5.27
CA GLY A 31 -13.40 -10.27 5.82
C GLY A 31 -13.64 -9.09 6.76
N ARG A 32 -12.66 -8.19 6.92
CA ARG A 32 -12.72 -7.04 7.83
C ARG A 32 -11.81 -5.90 7.38
N LEU A 33 -11.96 -4.74 8.01
CA LEU A 33 -11.11 -3.55 7.80
C LEU A 33 -10.57 -2.93 9.10
N ASP A 34 -11.04 -3.44 10.23
CA ASP A 34 -10.71 -3.07 11.60
C ASP A 34 -9.75 -4.08 12.24
N HIS A 35 -9.04 -3.63 13.28
CA HIS A 35 -8.08 -4.42 14.05
C HIS A 35 -7.03 -5.12 13.18
N LEU A 36 -6.52 -4.40 12.18
CA LEU A 36 -5.48 -4.85 11.27
C LEU A 36 -4.15 -4.16 11.56
N ARG A 37 -3.06 -4.90 11.45
CA ARG A 37 -1.69 -4.37 11.42
C ARG A 37 -1.18 -4.36 9.98
N ILE A 38 -1.05 -3.18 9.39
CA ILE A 38 -0.75 -2.98 7.96
C ILE A 38 0.66 -2.43 7.77
N GLY A 39 1.51 -3.14 7.03
CA GLY A 39 2.80 -2.66 6.57
C GLY A 39 2.69 -1.94 5.23
N LEU A 40 3.09 -0.67 5.16
CA LEU A 40 3.25 0.07 3.92
C LEU A 40 4.75 0.14 3.60
N ALA A 41 5.19 -0.50 2.52
CA ALA A 41 6.61 -0.68 2.22
C ALA A 41 7.04 -0.06 0.88
N GLY A 42 8.22 0.56 0.83
CA GLY A 42 8.81 1.12 -0.39
C GLY A 42 8.89 2.65 -0.41
N ASP A 43 8.51 3.28 -1.54
CA ASP A 43 8.48 4.75 -1.66
C ASP A 43 7.19 5.32 -1.03
N LEU A 44 7.26 5.74 0.22
CA LEU A 44 6.13 6.34 0.95
C LEU A 44 6.08 7.87 0.83
N ARG A 45 7.18 8.49 0.41
CA ARG A 45 7.25 9.92 0.16
C ARG A 45 6.42 10.30 -1.06
N ASN A 46 6.57 9.54 -2.15
CA ASN A 46 5.93 9.82 -3.44
C ASN A 46 4.82 8.82 -3.79
N GLY A 47 4.69 7.72 -3.04
CA GLY A 47 3.68 6.68 -3.27
C GLY A 47 2.26 7.14 -2.95
N ARG A 48 1.63 7.86 -3.88
CA ARG A 48 0.25 8.40 -3.74
C ARG A 48 -0.79 7.36 -3.31
N THR A 49 -0.61 6.10 -3.72
CA THR A 49 -1.51 5.00 -3.39
C THR A 49 -1.39 4.62 -1.91
N ALA A 50 -0.16 4.36 -1.43
CA ALA A 50 0.11 4.10 -0.01
C ALA A 50 -0.29 5.28 0.88
N ARG A 51 -0.02 6.52 0.44
CA ARG A 51 -0.41 7.75 1.14
C ARG A 51 -1.93 7.86 1.28
N SER A 52 -2.68 7.59 0.20
CA SER A 52 -4.15 7.62 0.23
C SER A 52 -4.73 6.47 1.05
N LEU A 53 -4.14 5.29 0.96
CA LEU A 53 -4.55 4.12 1.73
C LEU A 53 -4.34 4.35 3.24
N ALA A 54 -3.21 4.93 3.66
CA ALA A 54 -2.95 5.29 5.06
C ALA A 54 -4.05 6.19 5.65
N VAL A 55 -4.45 7.23 4.91
CA VAL A 55 -5.51 8.16 5.34
C VAL A 55 -6.87 7.47 5.48
N LEU A 56 -7.19 6.51 4.61
CA LEU A 56 -8.45 5.78 4.73
C LEU A 56 -8.42 4.71 5.82
N LEU A 57 -7.31 3.98 5.97
CA LEU A 57 -7.15 2.96 7.01
C LEU A 57 -7.21 3.56 8.43
N ALA A 58 -6.78 4.81 8.59
CA ALA A 58 -6.91 5.60 9.81
C ALA A 58 -8.36 5.76 10.31
N ARG A 59 -9.36 5.58 9.43
CA ARG A 59 -10.77 5.71 9.79
C ARG A 59 -11.38 4.45 10.41
N PHE A 60 -10.65 3.35 10.45
CA PHE A 60 -11.14 2.07 10.98
C PHE A 60 -10.53 1.79 12.35
N GLU A 61 -11.36 1.27 13.24
CA GLU A 61 -11.00 1.07 14.65
C GLU A 61 -9.89 0.04 14.81
N GLY A 62 -8.97 0.32 15.75
CA GLY A 62 -7.96 -0.63 16.19
C GLY A 62 -6.89 -1.00 15.15
N ASN A 63 -6.87 -0.33 13.99
CA ASN A 63 -5.80 -0.49 13.02
C ASN A 63 -4.48 0.08 13.52
N GLU A 64 -3.38 -0.45 13.00
CA GLU A 64 -2.03 0.06 13.20
C GLU A 64 -1.28 0.08 11.86
N LEU A 65 -0.49 1.14 11.61
CA LEU A 65 0.36 1.20 10.42
C LEU A 65 1.83 1.04 10.78
N VAL A 66 2.51 0.17 10.04
CA VAL A 66 3.96 0.03 10.04
C VAL A 66 4.49 0.64 8.74
N LEU A 67 5.21 1.74 8.83
CA LEU A 67 5.77 2.48 7.70
C LEU A 67 7.21 1.99 7.44
N ILE A 68 7.40 1.30 6.33
CA ILE A 68 8.61 0.53 6.03
C ILE A 68 9.32 1.17 4.83
N ALA A 69 10.18 2.13 5.09
CA ALA A 69 10.82 2.92 4.04
C ALA A 69 12.23 3.37 4.43
N PRO A 70 13.12 3.55 3.44
CA PRO A 70 14.41 4.16 3.71
C PRO A 70 14.22 5.62 4.12
N PRO A 71 15.14 6.21 4.92
CA PRO A 71 14.98 7.57 5.45
C PRO A 71 14.61 8.64 4.40
N VAL A 72 15.16 8.53 3.19
CA VAL A 72 14.93 9.49 2.09
C VAL A 72 13.56 9.37 1.41
N LEU A 73 12.88 8.23 1.59
CA LEU A 73 11.55 7.94 1.06
C LEU A 73 10.47 7.81 2.16
N ARG A 74 10.74 8.33 3.36
CA ARG A 74 9.77 8.35 4.46
C ARG A 74 8.49 9.09 4.08
N MET A 75 7.38 8.66 4.68
CA MET A 75 6.10 9.33 4.52
C MET A 75 6.19 10.77 5.04
N GLY A 76 5.67 11.72 4.26
CA GLY A 76 5.70 13.15 4.61
C GLY A 76 4.79 13.49 5.78
N GLU A 77 5.15 14.53 6.54
CA GLU A 77 4.36 15.03 7.68
C GLU A 77 2.96 15.50 7.29
N ASP A 78 2.74 15.85 6.03
CA ASP A 78 1.42 16.20 5.51
C ASP A 78 0.40 15.06 5.62
N VAL A 79 0.85 13.81 5.47
CA VAL A 79 0.02 12.62 5.73
C VAL A 79 0.09 12.20 7.19
N LEU A 80 1.29 12.17 7.79
CA LEU A 80 1.49 11.71 9.17
C LEU A 80 0.65 12.53 10.16
N HIS A 81 0.55 13.84 9.98
CA HIS A 81 -0.29 14.71 10.80
C HIS A 81 -1.75 14.26 10.81
N SER A 82 -2.26 13.81 9.67
CA SER A 82 -3.65 13.37 9.52
C SER A 82 -3.90 12.00 10.15
N VAL A 83 -2.92 11.08 10.16
CA VAL A 83 -3.11 9.69 10.60
C VAL A 83 -2.68 9.43 12.04
N ARG A 84 -1.67 10.15 12.56
CA ARG A 84 -1.07 9.87 13.88
C ARG A 84 -2.00 10.09 15.07
N ALA A 85 -3.04 10.90 14.89
CA ALA A 85 -4.06 11.14 15.91
C ALA A 85 -5.18 10.08 15.89
N GLN A 86 -5.25 9.27 14.83
CA GLN A 86 -6.34 8.31 14.59
C GLN A 86 -5.91 6.87 14.84
N LEU A 87 -4.64 6.51 14.58
CA LEU A 87 -4.12 5.16 14.83
C LEU A 87 -2.65 5.15 15.26
N PRO A 88 -2.17 4.07 15.90
CA PRO A 88 -0.75 3.87 16.20
C PRO A 88 0.09 3.75 14.93
N LEU A 89 1.28 4.34 14.96
CA LEU A 89 2.25 4.31 13.88
C LEU A 89 3.57 3.75 14.39
N GLN A 90 4.15 2.81 13.65
CA GLN A 90 5.52 2.35 13.82
C GLN A 90 6.31 2.64 12.55
N GLU A 91 7.51 3.19 12.68
CA GLU A 91 8.46 3.24 11.56
C GLU A 91 9.42 2.06 11.66
N ALA A 92 9.74 1.46 10.52
CA ALA A 92 10.73 0.39 10.41
C ALA A 92 11.55 0.57 9.12
N THR A 93 12.79 0.09 9.14
CA THR A 93 13.65 0.07 7.94
C THR A 93 13.87 -1.34 7.42
N ASP A 94 13.63 -2.36 8.25
CA ASP A 94 13.73 -3.76 7.86
C ASP A 94 12.33 -4.37 7.72
N LEU A 95 12.04 -4.84 6.52
CA LEU A 95 10.77 -5.48 6.19
C LEU A 95 10.63 -6.86 6.85
N ALA A 96 11.74 -7.59 7.01
CA ALA A 96 11.75 -8.95 7.52
C ALA A 96 11.51 -9.02 9.03
N ASP A 97 11.86 -7.97 9.77
CA ASP A 97 11.63 -7.86 11.22
C ASP A 97 10.16 -7.68 11.56
N VAL A 98 9.42 -6.95 10.73
CA VAL A 98 8.02 -6.61 10.98
C VAL A 98 7.04 -7.57 10.30
N ALA A 99 7.45 -8.24 9.21
CA ALA A 99 6.62 -9.18 8.45
C ALA A 99 5.85 -10.20 9.32
N PRO A 100 6.42 -10.82 10.38
CA PRO A 100 5.70 -11.79 11.21
C PRO A 100 4.47 -11.25 11.93
N THR A 101 4.32 -9.93 12.00
CA THR A 101 3.22 -9.27 12.71
C THR A 101 2.14 -8.69 11.80
N LEU A 102 2.35 -8.70 10.48
CA LEU A 102 1.47 -8.00 9.54
C LEU A 102 0.28 -8.86 9.12
N ASP A 103 -0.90 -8.25 9.06
CA ASP A 103 -2.08 -8.81 8.37
C ASP A 103 -2.06 -8.45 6.88
N VAL A 104 -1.53 -7.27 6.55
CA VAL A 104 -1.45 -6.76 5.17
C VAL A 104 -0.05 -6.21 4.95
N LEU A 105 0.65 -6.70 3.94
CA LEU A 105 1.85 -6.06 3.40
C LEU A 105 1.50 -5.39 2.07
N TYR A 106 1.49 -4.06 2.06
CA TYR A 106 1.26 -3.26 0.87
C TYR A 106 2.60 -2.72 0.35
N GLN A 107 3.13 -3.39 -0.67
CA GLN A 107 4.42 -3.06 -1.26
C GLN A 107 4.24 -1.98 -2.34
N THR A 108 5.20 -1.06 -2.45
CA THR A 108 5.30 -0.10 -3.54
C THR A 108 6.68 -0.17 -4.19
N ARG A 109 6.74 0.29 -5.45
CA ARG A 109 7.98 0.38 -6.21
C ARG A 109 8.88 1.49 -5.68
N ILE A 110 10.18 1.19 -5.56
CA ILE A 110 11.24 2.18 -5.39
C ILE A 110 11.76 2.59 -6.77
N GLN A 111 11.77 3.90 -7.05
CA GLN A 111 12.14 4.48 -8.34
C GLN A 111 13.54 5.10 -8.27
N ALA A 112 14.42 4.73 -9.20
CA ALA A 112 15.83 5.17 -9.19
C ALA A 112 15.97 6.70 -9.32
N GLU A 113 15.07 7.33 -10.06
CA GLU A 113 15.01 8.78 -10.26
C GLU A 113 14.66 9.58 -8.99
N ARG A 114 14.41 8.92 -7.85
CA ARG A 114 14.10 9.55 -6.56
C ARG A 114 15.31 9.74 -5.66
N PHE A 115 16.46 9.24 -6.07
CA PHE A 115 17.71 9.31 -5.33
C PHE A 115 18.65 10.33 -5.96
N GLU A 116 19.50 10.95 -5.14
CA GLU A 116 20.43 11.98 -5.60
C GLU A 116 21.58 11.37 -6.41
N SER A 117 21.88 10.09 -6.19
CA SER A 117 22.90 9.35 -6.91
C SER A 117 22.51 7.89 -7.15
N ALA A 118 23.12 7.29 -8.17
CA ALA A 118 22.96 5.86 -8.45
C ALA A 118 23.50 4.98 -7.31
N GLU A 119 24.53 5.43 -6.59
CA GLU A 119 25.08 4.72 -5.42
C GLU A 119 24.09 4.69 -4.26
N GLU A 120 23.39 5.80 -4.01
CA GLU A 120 22.35 5.87 -2.99
C GLU A 120 21.17 4.95 -3.35
N TYR A 121 20.74 4.98 -4.61
CA TYR A 121 19.72 4.05 -5.10
C TYR A 121 20.13 2.60 -4.91
N GLU A 122 21.35 2.21 -5.33
CA GLU A 122 21.81 0.82 -5.25
C GLU A 122 21.90 0.32 -3.81
N ARG A 123 22.12 1.21 -2.82
CA ARG A 123 22.08 0.87 -1.39
C ARG A 123 20.72 0.39 -0.92
N TYR A 124 19.64 0.90 -1.51
CA TYR A 124 18.26 0.57 -1.13
C TYR A 124 17.56 -0.34 -2.14
N ARG A 125 18.12 -0.46 -3.35
CA ARG A 125 17.71 -1.42 -4.36
C ARG A 125 17.93 -2.82 -3.82
N GLY A 126 16.91 -3.67 -3.87
CA GLY A 126 17.00 -5.04 -3.37
C GLY A 126 16.69 -5.21 -1.88
N VAL A 127 16.79 -4.15 -1.06
CA VAL A 127 16.56 -4.22 0.39
C VAL A 127 15.09 -4.47 0.74
N TYR A 128 14.19 -3.88 -0.05
CA TYR A 128 12.74 -4.00 0.15
C TYR A 128 12.12 -4.95 -0.87
N VAL A 129 12.76 -6.11 -1.10
CA VAL A 129 12.24 -7.13 -2.02
C VAL A 129 11.41 -8.15 -1.27
N VAL A 130 10.24 -8.46 -1.80
CA VAL A 130 9.40 -9.54 -1.34
C VAL A 130 9.69 -10.79 -2.16
N ASP A 131 10.40 -11.74 -1.55
CA ASP A 131 10.70 -13.05 -2.12
C ASP A 131 10.01 -14.19 -1.35
N ALA A 132 10.25 -15.43 -1.77
CA ALA A 132 9.68 -16.60 -1.12
C ALA A 132 10.16 -16.80 0.34
N GLU A 133 11.31 -16.24 0.73
CA GLU A 133 11.76 -16.29 2.13
C GLU A 133 10.98 -15.31 2.99
N LEU A 134 10.82 -14.07 2.53
CA LEU A 134 10.02 -13.08 3.22
C LEU A 134 8.56 -13.52 3.33
N MET A 135 8.00 -14.10 2.27
CA MET A 135 6.64 -14.66 2.31
C MET A 135 6.49 -15.74 3.39
N ARG A 136 7.52 -16.54 3.68
CA ARG A 136 7.49 -17.53 4.78
C ARG A 136 7.47 -16.89 6.16
N ARG A 137 7.87 -15.62 6.29
CA ARG A 137 7.81 -14.87 7.55
C ARG A 137 6.44 -14.24 7.80
N LEU A 138 5.67 -13.96 6.74
CA LEU A 138 4.31 -13.45 6.88
C LEU A 138 3.39 -14.53 7.50
N PRO A 139 2.42 -14.15 8.34
CA PRO A 139 1.38 -15.06 8.82
C PRO A 139 0.63 -15.76 7.68
N GLU A 140 0.06 -16.93 7.95
CA GLU A 140 -0.72 -17.71 6.97
C GLU A 140 -1.95 -16.95 6.47
N HIS A 141 -2.55 -16.12 7.34
CA HIS A 141 -3.73 -15.32 7.00
C HIS A 141 -3.38 -13.98 6.34
N ALA A 142 -2.11 -13.59 6.31
CA ALA A 142 -1.71 -12.28 5.81
C ALA A 142 -1.84 -12.21 4.29
N ILE A 143 -1.97 -11.00 3.75
CA ILE A 143 -2.00 -10.78 2.29
C ILE A 143 -0.90 -9.83 1.82
N LEU A 144 -0.35 -10.11 0.64
CA LEU A 144 0.57 -9.24 -0.07
C LEU A 144 -0.16 -8.49 -1.18
N MET A 145 -0.14 -7.17 -1.11
CA MET A 145 -0.77 -6.26 -2.07
C MET A 145 0.26 -5.37 -2.75
N HIS A 146 -0.05 -4.92 -3.97
CA HIS A 146 0.81 -4.06 -4.76
C HIS A 146 -0.01 -3.31 -5.82
N PRO A 147 0.12 -1.98 -5.96
CA PRO A 147 -0.69 -1.20 -6.91
C PRO A 147 -0.37 -1.48 -8.38
N LEU A 148 0.78 -2.12 -8.65
CA LEU A 148 1.36 -2.37 -9.98
C LEU A 148 1.68 -1.07 -10.76
N PRO A 149 2.52 -1.13 -11.82
CA PRO A 149 3.36 -2.28 -12.22
C PRO A 149 4.49 -2.52 -11.21
N ARG A 150 4.97 -3.77 -11.13
CA ARG A 150 6.17 -4.12 -10.36
C ARG A 150 7.44 -4.06 -11.24
N ALA A 151 8.59 -3.78 -10.64
CA ALA A 151 9.87 -3.62 -11.33
C ALA A 151 11.06 -4.35 -10.67
N GLY A 152 10.79 -5.27 -9.73
CA GLY A 152 11.79 -6.11 -9.06
C GLY A 152 11.62 -6.19 -7.54
N GLU A 153 10.75 -5.36 -6.98
CA GLU A 153 10.39 -5.32 -5.56
C GLU A 153 9.52 -6.51 -5.09
N ILE A 154 9.01 -7.33 -6.02
CA ILE A 154 8.35 -8.61 -5.72
C ILE A 154 8.91 -9.64 -6.71
N ASP A 155 9.52 -10.69 -6.19
CA ASP A 155 10.05 -11.79 -6.99
C ASP A 155 8.92 -12.57 -7.68
N PRO A 156 9.03 -12.94 -8.97
CA PRO A 156 8.00 -13.69 -9.68
C PRO A 156 7.65 -15.06 -9.06
N SER A 157 8.54 -15.66 -8.27
CA SER A 157 8.25 -16.89 -7.53
C SER A 157 7.08 -16.75 -6.54
N VAL A 158 6.82 -15.52 -6.07
CA VAL A 158 5.74 -15.19 -5.14
C VAL A 158 4.37 -15.25 -5.81
N ASP A 159 4.27 -15.21 -7.15
CA ASP A 159 2.99 -15.19 -7.89
C ASP A 159 2.09 -16.39 -7.60
N THR A 160 2.69 -17.51 -7.21
CA THR A 160 2.00 -18.76 -6.92
C THR A 160 1.52 -18.86 -5.47
N ASP A 161 1.98 -17.98 -4.57
CA ASP A 161 1.52 -17.95 -3.19
C ASP A 161 0.06 -17.48 -3.12
N PRO A 162 -0.86 -18.21 -2.45
CA PRO A 162 -2.26 -17.81 -2.37
C PRO A 162 -2.47 -16.41 -1.74
N ARG A 163 -1.55 -15.98 -0.87
CA ARG A 163 -1.56 -14.68 -0.20
C ARG A 163 -1.17 -13.52 -1.12
N ALA A 164 -0.57 -13.80 -2.28
CA ALA A 164 -0.26 -12.81 -3.30
C ALA A 164 -1.53 -12.28 -3.97
N ALA A 165 -2.06 -11.16 -3.48
CA ALA A 165 -3.36 -10.63 -3.86
C ALA A 165 -3.31 -9.59 -5.00
N TYR A 166 -2.14 -9.09 -5.40
CA TYR A 166 -2.01 -7.95 -6.33
C TYR A 166 -2.67 -8.13 -7.71
N PHE A 167 -2.74 -9.35 -8.26
CA PHE A 167 -3.53 -9.59 -9.49
C PHE A 167 -5.05 -9.60 -9.24
N ARG A 168 -5.48 -10.09 -8.07
CA ARG A 168 -6.89 -10.03 -7.65
C ARG A 168 -7.30 -8.59 -7.36
N GLN A 169 -6.43 -7.82 -6.70
CA GLN A 169 -6.53 -6.39 -6.48
C GLN A 169 -6.73 -5.62 -7.79
N ALA A 170 -5.88 -5.87 -8.80
CA ALA A 170 -6.02 -5.23 -10.11
C ALA A 170 -7.38 -5.54 -10.78
N ARG A 171 -7.87 -6.77 -10.63
CA ARG A 171 -9.20 -7.17 -11.14
C ARG A 171 -10.33 -6.48 -10.38
N ASN A 172 -10.18 -6.29 -9.07
CA ASN A 172 -11.15 -5.59 -8.23
C ASN A 172 -11.33 -4.12 -8.65
N ALA A 173 -10.32 -3.51 -9.30
CA ALA A 173 -10.40 -2.15 -9.83
C ALA A 173 -11.59 -1.92 -10.76
N LEU A 174 -11.94 -2.92 -11.59
CA LEU A 174 -13.07 -2.83 -12.51
C LEU A 174 -14.38 -2.61 -11.73
N TRP A 175 -14.66 -3.49 -10.78
CA TRP A 175 -15.92 -3.48 -10.02
C TRP A 175 -16.05 -2.22 -9.17
N VAL A 176 -14.97 -1.82 -8.51
CA VAL A 176 -14.96 -0.61 -7.66
C VAL A 176 -15.18 0.64 -8.51
N ARG A 177 -14.52 0.75 -9.67
CA ARG A 177 -14.71 1.91 -10.55
C ARG A 177 -16.11 1.94 -11.17
N MET A 178 -16.69 0.79 -11.51
CA MET A 178 -18.10 0.70 -11.92
C MET A 178 -19.03 1.23 -10.83
N ALA A 179 -18.84 0.81 -9.58
CA ALA A 179 -19.64 1.28 -8.44
C ALA A 179 -19.48 2.79 -8.19
N VAL A 180 -18.26 3.33 -8.31
CA VAL A 180 -18.01 4.77 -8.15
C VAL A 180 -18.69 5.58 -9.26
N LEU A 181 -18.68 5.09 -10.51
CA LEU A 181 -19.38 5.74 -11.62
C LEU A 181 -20.89 5.71 -11.42
N ASP A 182 -21.44 4.55 -11.04
CA ASP A 182 -22.86 4.39 -10.75
C ASP A 182 -23.32 5.35 -9.64
N TRP A 183 -22.61 5.37 -8.51
CA TRP A 183 -22.88 6.29 -7.39
C TRP A 183 -22.86 7.77 -7.83
N ALA A 184 -21.87 8.17 -8.63
CA ALA A 184 -21.75 9.56 -9.08
C ALA A 184 -22.86 9.95 -10.06
N MET A 185 -23.41 9.00 -10.83
CA MET A 185 -24.48 9.25 -11.79
C MET A 185 -25.88 9.11 -11.20
N ALA A 186 -26.02 8.45 -10.04
CA ALA A 186 -27.31 8.06 -9.47
C ALA A 186 -28.18 9.22 -8.94
N GLY A 187 -27.61 10.40 -8.69
CA GLY A 187 -28.34 11.60 -8.26
C GLY A 187 -28.83 11.54 -6.82
#